data_AF-A0A847HWX1-F1
#
_entry.id   AF-A0A847HWX1-F1
#
_cell.length_a   1.000
_cell.length_b   1.000
_cell.length_c   1.000
_cell.angle_alpha   90.00
_cell.angle_beta   90.00
_cell.angle_gamma   90.00
#
_symmetry.space_group_name_H-M   'P 1'
#
loop_
_entity.id
_entity.type
_entity.pdbx_description
1 polymer ?
#
loop_
_entity_poly.entity_id
_entity_poly.type
_entity_poly.pdbx_seq_one_letter_code
_entity_poly.pdbx_strand_id
1 'polypeptide(L)'
;MSDIDRIKQMVQDGRITQEEADRLIEVLSEAQAADEELQQAGAEIDAEAQAALAAPEQAANQPDATASGADPASEARQPAEPPALPSAAGAQAPLPPLAAPTGQAPHTPAEPVAPRTPPTPPTPPVPPTPPTPPAPHRPAAEAGAARPRIAPDDARWVRIEMLAGDLEVSVDPDITRPSVESDGAGNLIFEESPEGFRIRWDQAGGSNFLDRLVGRLRTGNIDVQVPAGYGVDLAATAGNVELEGVPYLRGHLTAGNLDAHGLKGIDLVCRAGDIDLGLELTEGAHRINVTTGDVNVRLARGSSVTVKADVSIGDADSSVEGIRATGRGLGAGLEGATGGGAATLDIHLTTGDLELEVDHG
;
A
#
# COMPACT_ATOMS: atom_id res chain seq x y z
N MET A 1 3.79 33.82 9.57
CA MET A 1 4.94 34.44 8.86
C MET A 1 5.47 33.37 7.94
N SER A 2 5.46 33.60 6.62
CA SER A 2 5.86 32.56 5.66
C SER A 2 7.37 32.35 5.69
N ASP A 3 7.83 31.16 5.27
CA ASP A 3 9.26 30.86 5.24
C ASP A 3 10.02 31.76 4.23
N ILE A 4 9.34 32.20 3.16
CA ILE A 4 9.83 33.20 2.21
C ILE A 4 10.05 34.57 2.87
N ASP A 5 9.14 35.00 3.75
CA ASP A 5 9.30 36.27 4.48
C ASP A 5 10.49 36.22 5.45
N ARG A 6 10.75 35.04 6.03
CA ARG A 6 11.90 34.82 6.92
C ARG A 6 13.23 34.88 6.17
N ILE A 7 13.29 34.33 4.94
CA ILE A 7 14.48 34.40 4.07
C ILE A 7 14.78 35.84 3.67
N LYS A 8 13.76 36.62 3.28
CA LYS A 8 13.92 38.04 2.95
C LYS A 8 14.44 38.86 4.14
N GLN A 9 14.01 38.54 5.35
CA GLN A 9 14.54 39.18 6.57
C GLN A 9 16.02 38.84 6.79
N MET A 10 16.44 37.59 6.54
CA MET A 10 17.83 37.17 6.70
C MET A 10 18.79 37.85 5.70
N VAL A 11 18.31 38.19 4.51
CA VAL A 11 19.06 39.03 3.55
C VAL A 11 19.21 40.45 4.07
N GLN A 12 18.13 41.04 4.61
CA GLN A 12 18.17 42.40 5.18
C GLN A 12 19.10 42.49 6.39
N ASP A 13 19.16 41.43 7.19
CA ASP A 13 20.05 41.33 8.34
C ASP A 13 21.52 41.02 7.94
N GLY A 14 21.81 40.88 6.63
CA GLY A 14 23.14 40.60 6.10
C GLY A 14 23.67 39.21 6.44
N ARG A 15 22.79 38.29 6.85
CA ARG A 15 23.17 36.92 7.26
C ARG A 15 23.36 35.97 6.08
N ILE A 16 22.71 36.27 4.95
CA ILE A 16 22.84 35.52 3.69
C ILE A 16 22.92 36.51 2.53
N THR A 17 23.56 36.11 1.44
CA THR A 17 23.62 36.90 0.21
C THR A 17 22.30 36.82 -0.57
N GLN A 18 22.08 37.78 -1.48
CA GLN A 18 20.89 37.79 -2.34
C GLN A 18 20.82 36.52 -3.22
N GLU A 19 21.97 36.08 -3.75
CA GLU A 19 22.06 34.88 -4.61
C GLU A 19 21.75 33.59 -3.83
N GLU A 20 22.11 33.52 -2.55
CA GLU A 20 21.78 32.38 -1.69
C GLU A 20 20.29 32.36 -1.32
N ALA A 21 19.70 33.54 -1.09
CA ALA A 21 18.28 33.67 -0.82
C ALA A 21 17.42 33.24 -2.01
N ASP A 22 17.83 33.62 -3.23
CA ASP A 22 17.10 33.26 -4.45
C ASP A 22 17.08 31.73 -4.67
N ARG A 23 18.20 31.04 -4.42
CA ARG A 23 18.27 29.56 -4.48
C ARG A 23 17.41 28.88 -3.40
N LEU A 24 17.36 29.46 -2.20
CA LEU A 24 16.53 28.92 -1.11
C LEU A 24 15.04 29.07 -1.38
N ILE A 25 14.64 30.19 -1.98
CA ILE A 25 13.25 30.44 -2.37
C ILE A 25 12.83 29.49 -3.50
N GLU A 26 13.71 29.23 -4.47
CA GLU A 26 13.46 28.28 -5.56
C GLU A 26 13.18 26.87 -5.02
N VAL A 27 14.06 26.33 -4.17
CA VAL A 27 13.89 25.00 -3.57
C VAL A 27 12.62 24.91 -2.72
N LEU A 28 12.27 25.96 -1.98
CA LEU A 28 11.04 25.98 -1.19
C LEU A 28 9.80 26.04 -2.09
N SER A 29 9.86 26.76 -3.21
CA SER A 29 8.75 26.80 -4.16
C SER A 29 8.54 25.46 -4.87
N GLU A 30 9.61 24.72 -5.16
CA GLU A 30 9.53 23.36 -5.71
C GLU A 30 8.96 22.37 -4.69
N ALA A 31 9.42 22.43 -3.43
CA ALA A 31 8.89 21.58 -2.37
C ALA A 31 7.41 21.87 -2.06
N GLN A 32 7.02 23.15 -2.06
CA GLN A 32 5.62 23.54 -1.89
C GLN A 32 4.76 23.09 -3.07
N ALA A 33 5.26 23.17 -4.31
CA ALA A 33 4.56 22.65 -5.47
C ALA A 33 4.38 21.13 -5.39
N ALA A 34 5.40 20.38 -4.94
CA ALA A 34 5.30 18.94 -4.75
C ALA A 34 4.32 18.55 -3.63
N ASP A 35 4.31 19.29 -2.51
CA ASP A 35 3.36 19.08 -1.43
C ASP A 35 1.92 19.44 -1.84
N GLU A 36 1.74 20.50 -2.65
CA GLU A 36 0.44 20.87 -3.23
C GLU A 36 -0.05 19.83 -4.25
N GLU A 37 0.84 19.26 -5.06
CA GLU A 37 0.53 18.18 -6.01
C GLU A 37 0.14 16.89 -5.27
N LEU A 38 0.84 16.55 -4.19
CA LEU A 38 0.50 15.41 -3.31
C LEU A 38 -0.81 15.63 -2.56
N GLN A 39 -1.08 16.85 -2.10
CA GLN A 39 -2.35 17.20 -1.46
C GLN A 39 -3.51 17.22 -2.46
N GLN A 40 -3.28 17.68 -3.70
CA GLN A 40 -4.28 17.62 -4.77
C GLN A 40 -4.57 16.17 -5.16
N ALA A 41 -3.54 15.33 -5.34
CA ALA A 41 -3.73 13.91 -5.60
C ALA A 41 -4.47 13.21 -4.45
N GLY A 42 -4.14 13.51 -3.20
CA GLY A 42 -4.87 13.01 -2.02
C GLY A 42 -6.32 13.50 -1.97
N ALA A 43 -6.56 14.78 -2.25
CA ALA A 43 -7.90 15.37 -2.28
C ALA A 43 -8.75 14.85 -3.46
N GLU A 44 -8.14 14.51 -4.60
CA GLU A 44 -8.81 13.88 -5.73
C GLU A 44 -9.24 12.44 -5.37
N ILE A 45 -8.35 11.68 -4.72
CA ILE A 45 -8.67 10.34 -4.21
C ILE A 45 -9.78 10.40 -3.15
N ASP A 46 -9.73 11.37 -2.23
CA ASP A 46 -10.74 11.57 -1.20
C ASP A 46 -12.07 12.09 -1.77
N ALA A 47 -12.04 12.97 -2.78
CA ALA A 47 -13.24 13.46 -3.45
C ALA A 47 -13.89 12.38 -4.32
N GLU A 48 -13.11 11.51 -4.95
CA GLU A 48 -13.60 10.36 -5.70
C GLU A 48 -14.22 9.31 -4.75
N ALA A 49 -13.60 9.09 -3.59
CA ALA A 49 -14.17 8.28 -2.51
C ALA A 49 -15.46 8.88 -1.92
N GLN A 50 -15.51 10.19 -1.71
CA GLN A 50 -16.71 10.89 -1.21
C GLN A 50 -17.84 10.95 -2.25
N ALA A 51 -17.52 11.14 -3.54
CA ALA A 51 -18.50 11.09 -4.63
C ALA A 51 -19.10 9.68 -4.80
N ALA A 52 -18.31 8.63 -4.55
CA ALA A 52 -18.78 7.25 -4.50
C ALA A 52 -19.67 6.96 -3.26
N LEU A 53 -19.52 7.71 -2.17
CA LEU A 53 -20.31 7.61 -0.95
C LEU A 53 -21.58 8.49 -0.95
N ALA A 54 -21.59 9.60 -1.70
CA ALA A 54 -22.70 10.57 -1.76
C ALA A 54 -23.84 10.18 -2.72
N ALA A 55 -23.73 9.06 -3.44
CA ALA A 55 -24.81 8.55 -4.28
C ALA A 55 -25.53 7.38 -3.59
N PRO A 56 -26.55 7.67 -2.76
CA PRO A 56 -27.75 6.86 -2.83
C PRO A 56 -29.06 7.67 -2.81
N GLU A 57 -30.11 7.02 -3.34
CA GLU A 57 -31.54 7.35 -3.21
C GLU A 57 -32.20 8.24 -4.28
N GLN A 58 -32.35 7.70 -5.49
CA GLN A 58 -33.58 7.88 -6.27
C GLN A 58 -34.02 6.56 -6.93
N ALA A 59 -34.34 5.54 -6.14
CA ALA A 59 -35.05 4.35 -6.64
C ALA A 59 -35.71 3.54 -5.50
N ALA A 60 -36.46 4.19 -4.62
CA ALA A 60 -37.28 3.49 -3.63
C ALA A 60 -38.64 4.16 -3.48
N ASN A 61 -39.45 4.15 -4.54
CA ASN A 61 -40.90 4.29 -4.37
C ASN A 61 -41.67 3.71 -5.57
N GLN A 62 -42.07 2.44 -5.46
CA GLN A 62 -43.45 2.01 -5.74
C GLN A 62 -43.68 0.52 -5.40
N PRO A 63 -44.81 0.16 -4.77
CA PRO A 63 -45.13 -1.20 -4.38
C PRO A 63 -46.03 -1.94 -5.42
N ASP A 64 -45.79 -3.25 -5.48
CA ASP A 64 -46.74 -4.38 -5.56
C ASP A 64 -47.74 -4.50 -6.74
N ALA A 65 -47.66 -5.62 -7.48
CA ALA A 65 -48.82 -6.42 -7.91
C ALA A 65 -48.43 -7.76 -8.58
N THR A 66 -48.65 -8.85 -7.83
CA THR A 66 -49.33 -10.11 -8.22
C THR A 66 -48.69 -11.08 -9.23
N ALA A 67 -48.13 -12.17 -8.66
CA ALA A 67 -48.66 -13.55 -8.65
C ALA A 67 -48.83 -14.41 -9.92
N SER A 68 -48.53 -15.70 -9.69
CA SER A 68 -48.95 -16.94 -10.39
C SER A 68 -48.03 -17.40 -11.52
N GLY A 69 -47.51 -18.62 -11.60
CA GLY A 69 -47.77 -19.88 -10.89
C GLY A 69 -47.43 -21.05 -11.83
N ALA A 70 -46.96 -22.16 -11.26
CA ALA A 70 -46.94 -23.54 -11.80
C ALA A 70 -45.89 -23.97 -12.87
N ASP A 71 -44.98 -24.83 -12.42
CA ASP A 71 -44.37 -26.01 -13.11
C ASP A 71 -45.45 -27.11 -13.37
N PRO A 72 -45.22 -28.27 -14.08
CA PRO A 72 -43.99 -28.84 -14.68
C PRO A 72 -44.13 -29.57 -16.07
N ALA A 73 -42.98 -30.00 -16.60
CA ALA A 73 -42.62 -31.19 -17.44
C ALA A 73 -43.60 -31.92 -18.40
N SER A 74 -43.13 -32.23 -19.63
CA SER A 74 -43.15 -33.58 -20.28
C SER A 74 -42.46 -33.63 -21.66
N GLU A 75 -41.65 -34.68 -21.88
CA GLU A 75 -41.51 -35.58 -23.07
C GLU A 75 -41.49 -35.03 -24.52
N ALA A 76 -40.78 -35.55 -25.53
CA ALA A 76 -40.18 -36.87 -25.78
C ALA A 76 -39.41 -36.91 -27.15
N ARG A 77 -38.51 -37.90 -27.26
CA ARG A 77 -38.13 -38.75 -28.44
C ARG A 77 -37.05 -38.33 -29.47
N GLN A 78 -36.02 -39.19 -29.49
CA GLN A 78 -34.85 -39.49 -30.37
C GLN A 78 -35.19 -40.03 -31.81
N PRO A 79 -34.27 -40.66 -32.61
CA PRO A 79 -32.89 -40.34 -33.13
C PRO A 79 -32.68 -40.71 -34.64
N ALA A 80 -31.46 -40.53 -35.21
CA ALA A 80 -30.66 -41.50 -36.06
C ALA A 80 -29.77 -40.89 -37.19
N GLU A 81 -28.44 -40.82 -36.97
CA GLU A 81 -27.27 -41.46 -37.65
C GLU A 81 -27.09 -41.63 -39.21
N PRO A 82 -25.89 -42.04 -39.76
CA PRO A 82 -24.82 -41.25 -40.43
C PRO A 82 -24.55 -41.69 -41.92
N PRO A 83 -23.40 -41.44 -42.64
CA PRO A 83 -22.08 -42.12 -42.43
C PRO A 83 -20.74 -41.47 -42.97
N ALA A 84 -19.61 -42.06 -42.52
CA ALA A 84 -18.34 -42.47 -43.20
C ALA A 84 -17.22 -41.50 -43.71
N LEU A 85 -15.98 -41.89 -43.34
CA LEU A 85 -14.62 -41.46 -43.78
C LEU A 85 -14.14 -42.22 -45.06
N PRO A 86 -13.02 -41.82 -45.73
CA PRO A 86 -11.69 -42.39 -45.40
C PRO A 86 -10.43 -41.49 -45.63
N SER A 87 -9.36 -41.82 -44.89
CA SER A 87 -7.89 -41.74 -45.12
C SER A 87 -7.26 -40.93 -46.28
N ALA A 88 -6.20 -40.15 -45.97
CA ALA A 88 -4.78 -40.47 -46.29
C ALA A 88 -3.84 -39.25 -46.10
N ALA A 89 -2.55 -39.56 -45.94
CA ALA A 89 -1.42 -38.71 -45.55
C ALA A 89 -0.89 -37.74 -46.63
N GLY A 90 -0.05 -36.76 -46.22
CA GLY A 90 0.95 -36.17 -47.13
C GLY A 90 1.25 -34.67 -46.95
N ALA A 91 2.28 -34.38 -46.16
CA ALA A 91 3.38 -33.43 -46.37
C ALA A 91 3.25 -32.17 -47.30
N GLN A 92 3.85 -31.09 -46.77
CA GLN A 92 4.58 -29.98 -47.44
C GLN A 92 3.84 -28.69 -47.86
N ALA A 93 4.29 -27.60 -47.25
CA ALA A 93 4.12 -26.20 -47.68
C ALA A 93 5.17 -25.80 -48.72
N PRO A 94 4.86 -24.81 -49.58
CA PRO A 94 5.80 -23.69 -49.76
C PRO A 94 5.13 -22.30 -49.91
N LEU A 95 5.91 -21.27 -49.57
CA LEU A 95 5.63 -19.82 -49.65
C LEU A 95 5.53 -19.30 -51.10
N PRO A 96 4.79 -18.20 -51.39
CA PRO A 96 4.91 -17.45 -52.64
C PRO A 96 5.78 -16.16 -52.51
N PRO A 97 6.43 -15.70 -53.59
CA PRO A 97 7.29 -14.50 -53.59
C PRO A 97 6.58 -13.21 -54.09
N LEU A 98 7.13 -12.06 -53.68
CA LEU A 98 6.71 -10.69 -54.06
C LEU A 98 7.63 -10.13 -55.16
N ALA A 99 7.05 -9.54 -56.22
CA ALA A 99 7.77 -8.81 -57.25
C ALA A 99 7.11 -7.44 -57.52
N ALA A 100 7.94 -6.38 -57.56
CA ALA A 100 7.60 -5.03 -58.04
C ALA A 100 7.77 -4.94 -59.58
N PRO A 101 7.37 -3.86 -60.30
CA PRO A 101 8.18 -2.62 -60.32
C PRO A 101 7.47 -1.26 -60.69
N THR A 102 8.10 -0.16 -60.25
CA THR A 102 8.38 1.16 -60.89
C THR A 102 7.41 1.92 -61.84
N GLY A 103 7.32 3.25 -61.65
CA GLY A 103 7.71 4.22 -62.71
C GLY A 103 6.79 5.40 -63.09
N GLN A 104 7.14 6.59 -62.59
CA GLN A 104 7.22 7.94 -63.26
C GLN A 104 6.02 8.68 -63.92
N ALA A 105 5.99 10.00 -63.65
CA ALA A 105 5.14 11.12 -64.14
C ALA A 105 5.59 11.67 -65.53
N PRO A 106 5.35 12.94 -66.00
CA PRO A 106 4.40 14.04 -65.68
C PRO A 106 3.79 14.76 -66.94
N HIS A 107 2.82 15.68 -66.79
CA HIS A 107 2.56 16.79 -67.74
C HIS A 107 1.95 18.04 -67.04
N THR A 108 2.39 19.23 -67.45
CA THR A 108 2.03 20.62 -67.00
C THR A 108 1.41 21.40 -68.20
N PRO A 109 1.03 22.70 -68.15
CA PRO A 109 0.11 23.49 -67.29
C PRO A 109 -0.97 24.28 -68.09
N ALA A 110 -2.00 24.85 -67.43
CA ALA A 110 -2.74 26.04 -67.91
C ALA A 110 -3.45 26.81 -66.76
N GLU A 111 -3.19 28.10 -66.63
CA GLU A 111 -3.83 29.11 -65.75
C GLU A 111 -5.04 29.79 -66.45
N PRO A 112 -5.80 30.75 -65.85
CA PRO A 112 -6.27 30.91 -64.46
C PRO A 112 -7.81 31.13 -64.37
N VAL A 113 -8.47 30.71 -63.29
CA VAL A 113 -9.85 31.13 -62.96
C VAL A 113 -9.90 31.65 -61.52
N ALA A 114 -10.45 32.85 -61.37
CA ALA A 114 -10.60 33.59 -60.11
C ALA A 114 -11.44 32.82 -59.04
N PRO A 115 -11.29 33.15 -57.74
CA PRO A 115 -11.43 32.20 -56.64
C PRO A 115 -12.88 31.82 -56.34
N ARG A 116 -13.13 30.50 -56.29
CA ARG A 116 -14.33 29.93 -55.65
C ARG A 116 -13.99 29.65 -54.19
N THR A 117 -14.80 30.17 -53.28
CA THR A 117 -14.73 29.88 -51.85
C THR A 117 -14.78 28.36 -51.60
N PRO A 118 -13.90 27.80 -50.75
CA PRO A 118 -13.94 26.38 -50.42
C PRO A 118 -15.16 26.07 -49.55
N PRO A 119 -15.87 24.94 -49.78
CA PRO A 119 -16.87 24.47 -48.83
C PRO A 119 -16.19 24.00 -47.53
N THR A 120 -16.85 24.25 -46.41
CA THR A 120 -16.44 23.83 -45.07
C THR A 120 -16.25 22.30 -45.01
N PRO A 121 -15.16 21.77 -44.42
CA PRO A 121 -14.97 20.33 -44.27
C PRO A 121 -16.01 19.74 -43.31
N PRO A 122 -16.52 18.51 -43.57
CA PRO A 122 -17.40 17.82 -42.63
C PRO A 122 -16.65 17.44 -41.35
N THR A 123 -17.32 17.60 -40.21
CA THR A 123 -16.82 17.17 -38.90
C THR A 123 -16.55 15.67 -38.88
N PRO A 124 -15.38 15.20 -38.39
CA PRO A 124 -15.12 13.77 -38.25
C PRO A 124 -16.06 13.12 -37.21
N PRO A 125 -16.45 11.86 -37.40
CA PRO A 125 -17.26 11.13 -36.42
C PRO A 125 -16.46 10.91 -35.13
N VAL A 126 -17.14 11.04 -34.00
CA VAL A 126 -16.61 10.76 -32.66
C VAL A 126 -16.18 9.29 -32.58
N PRO A 127 -14.97 8.96 -32.09
CA PRO A 127 -14.55 7.57 -31.91
C PRO A 127 -15.45 6.85 -30.89
N PRO A 128 -15.74 5.55 -31.08
CA PRO A 128 -16.52 4.79 -30.11
C PRO A 128 -15.77 4.72 -28.78
N THR A 129 -16.53 4.88 -27.69
CA THR A 129 -16.05 4.77 -26.32
C THR A 129 -15.38 3.41 -26.10
N PRO A 130 -14.18 3.34 -25.47
CA PRO A 130 -13.57 2.07 -25.12
C PRO A 130 -14.49 1.26 -24.19
N PRO A 131 -14.47 -0.09 -24.28
CA PRO A 131 -15.27 -0.93 -23.39
C PRO A 131 -14.86 -0.67 -21.94
N THR A 132 -15.85 -0.50 -21.07
CA THR A 132 -15.69 -0.34 -19.63
C THR A 132 -14.83 -1.49 -19.08
N PRO A 133 -13.73 -1.21 -18.36
CA PRO A 133 -12.96 -2.24 -17.69
C PRO A 133 -13.88 -3.02 -16.72
N PRO A 134 -13.67 -4.34 -16.54
CA PRO A 134 -14.45 -5.10 -15.57
C PRO A 134 -14.32 -4.44 -14.20
N ALA A 135 -15.45 -4.28 -13.51
CA ALA A 135 -15.50 -3.64 -12.21
C ALA A 135 -14.47 -4.30 -11.26
N PRO A 136 -13.64 -3.52 -10.56
CA PRO A 136 -12.80 -4.07 -9.51
C PRO A 136 -13.71 -4.75 -8.50
N HIS A 137 -13.32 -5.96 -8.09
CA HIS A 137 -14.01 -6.68 -7.03
C HIS A 137 -14.06 -5.77 -5.79
N ARG A 138 -15.26 -5.25 -5.52
CA ARG A 138 -15.58 -4.48 -4.32
C ARG A 138 -15.22 -5.37 -3.13
N PRO A 139 -14.23 -5.02 -2.29
CA PRO A 139 -14.18 -5.60 -0.96
C PRO A 139 -15.52 -5.26 -0.32
N ALA A 140 -16.19 -6.28 0.22
CA ALA A 140 -17.42 -6.06 0.96
C ALA A 140 -17.18 -4.92 1.96
N ALA A 141 -18.01 -3.89 1.89
CA ALA A 141 -17.92 -2.72 2.75
C ALA A 141 -18.00 -3.18 4.21
N GLU A 142 -16.86 -3.23 4.89
CA GLU A 142 -16.82 -3.34 6.34
C GLU A 142 -17.30 -2.01 6.91
N ALA A 143 -18.60 -1.99 7.22
CA ALA A 143 -19.21 -0.95 8.01
C ALA A 143 -18.47 -0.82 9.35
N GLY A 144 -17.74 0.27 9.54
CA GLY A 144 -17.21 0.70 10.84
C GLY A 144 -16.32 -0.32 11.54
N ALA A 145 -15.15 -0.64 10.98
CA ALA A 145 -14.17 -1.45 11.68
C ALA A 145 -13.69 -0.73 12.96
N ALA A 146 -14.17 -1.18 14.12
CA ALA A 146 -13.49 -0.95 15.38
C ALA A 146 -12.02 -1.36 15.21
N ARG A 147 -11.08 -0.62 15.82
CA ARG A 147 -9.65 -0.97 15.75
C ARG A 147 -9.46 -2.46 16.06
N PRO A 148 -8.59 -3.17 15.34
CA PRO A 148 -8.35 -4.58 15.59
C PRO A 148 -7.98 -4.75 17.06
N ARG A 149 -8.65 -5.66 17.78
CA ARG A 149 -8.29 -5.97 19.17
C ARG A 149 -7.03 -6.84 19.14
N ILE A 150 -5.90 -6.17 19.07
CA ILE A 150 -4.55 -6.78 19.06
C ILE A 150 -3.99 -7.01 20.46
N ALA A 151 -4.53 -6.33 21.47
CA ALA A 151 -4.04 -6.37 22.84
C ALA A 151 -5.22 -6.29 23.82
N PRO A 152 -5.04 -6.69 25.09
CA PRO A 152 -6.00 -6.47 26.16
C PRO A 152 -6.38 -4.99 26.32
N ASP A 153 -7.59 -4.71 26.79
CA ASP A 153 -8.10 -3.35 26.96
C ASP A 153 -7.30 -2.52 27.99
N ASP A 154 -6.58 -3.19 28.91
CA ASP A 154 -5.70 -2.61 29.93
C ASP A 154 -4.22 -2.58 29.51
N ALA A 155 -3.91 -2.93 28.26
CA ALA A 155 -2.55 -2.88 27.74
C ALA A 155 -2.01 -1.43 27.77
N ARG A 156 -0.80 -1.28 28.30
CA ARG A 156 -0.08 0.00 28.31
C ARG A 156 0.88 0.07 27.13
N TRP A 157 1.10 1.28 26.62
CA TRP A 157 1.84 1.48 25.39
C TRP A 157 3.05 2.40 25.58
N VAL A 158 4.15 2.07 24.92
CA VAL A 158 5.28 2.98 24.71
C VAL A 158 5.21 3.48 23.28
N ARG A 159 4.85 4.75 23.11
CA ARG A 159 4.81 5.41 21.81
C ARG A 159 6.19 5.95 21.47
N ILE A 160 6.74 5.51 20.34
CA ILE A 160 8.07 5.89 19.89
C ILE A 160 7.91 6.62 18.56
N GLU A 161 8.29 7.90 18.53
CA GLU A 161 8.19 8.72 17.33
C GLU A 161 9.57 9.11 16.81
N MET A 162 9.96 8.55 15.68
CA MET A 162 11.27 8.80 15.08
C MET A 162 11.19 9.18 13.60
N LEU A 163 12.10 10.04 13.17
CA LEU A 163 12.19 10.47 11.77
C LEU A 163 13.13 9.56 10.96
N ALA A 164 14.26 9.19 11.53
CA ALA A 164 15.31 8.40 10.89
C ALA A 164 16.12 7.69 11.98
N GLY A 165 16.86 6.63 11.64
CA GLY A 165 17.82 5.97 12.54
C GLY A 165 17.48 4.50 12.82
N ASP A 166 18.38 3.84 13.53
CA ASP A 166 18.19 2.45 13.96
C ASP A 166 17.58 2.45 15.36
N LEU A 167 16.53 1.64 15.56
CA LEU A 167 15.79 1.53 16.80
C LEU A 167 15.81 0.07 17.25
N GLU A 168 16.45 -0.20 18.37
CA GLU A 168 16.37 -1.46 19.08
C GLU A 168 15.43 -1.31 20.28
N VAL A 169 14.43 -2.18 20.39
CA VAL A 169 13.52 -2.21 21.53
C VAL A 169 13.56 -3.58 22.16
N SER A 170 13.94 -3.63 23.44
CA SER A 170 13.97 -4.86 24.22
C SER A 170 13.07 -4.75 25.45
N VAL A 171 12.48 -5.87 25.85
CA VAL A 171 11.70 -5.93 27.09
C VAL A 171 12.61 -6.27 28.27
N ASP A 172 12.60 -5.39 29.28
CA ASP A 172 13.26 -5.62 30.55
C ASP A 172 12.21 -5.82 31.67
N PRO A 173 12.18 -6.99 32.34
CA PRO A 173 11.22 -7.28 33.41
C PRO A 173 11.54 -6.57 34.73
N ASP A 174 12.77 -6.07 34.92
CA ASP A 174 13.23 -5.44 36.15
C ASP A 174 12.95 -3.93 36.19
N ILE A 175 12.60 -3.33 35.04
CA ILE A 175 12.21 -1.92 34.95
C ILE A 175 10.71 -1.73 35.04
N THR A 176 10.30 -0.59 35.62
CA THR A 176 8.88 -0.18 35.75
C THR A 176 8.53 1.02 34.90
N ARG A 177 9.54 1.65 34.29
CA ARG A 177 9.43 2.75 33.34
C ARG A 177 10.41 2.52 32.19
N PRO A 178 10.07 2.95 30.97
CA PRO A 178 10.99 2.84 29.85
C PRO A 178 12.28 3.60 30.11
N SER A 179 13.38 3.03 29.64
CA SER A 179 14.68 3.69 29.57
C SER A 179 15.06 3.85 28.10
N VAL A 180 15.82 4.90 27.78
CA VAL A 180 16.35 5.08 26.43
C VAL A 180 17.81 5.45 26.52
N GLU A 181 18.62 4.72 25.78
CA GLU A 181 20.00 5.05 25.49
C GLU A 181 20.08 5.48 24.01
N SER A 182 20.82 6.56 23.75
CA SER A 182 20.97 7.11 22.40
C SER A 182 22.35 7.74 22.31
N ASP A 183 23.12 7.36 21.31
CA ASP A 183 24.42 7.99 21.01
C ASP A 183 24.28 9.20 20.06
N GLY A 184 23.06 9.47 19.58
CA GLY A 184 22.68 10.58 18.71
C GLY A 184 22.64 11.94 19.42
N ALA A 185 22.85 13.01 18.64
CA ALA A 185 22.72 14.39 19.11
C ALA A 185 21.25 14.83 19.07
N GLY A 186 20.51 14.61 20.16
CA GLY A 186 19.13 15.06 20.31
C GLY A 186 18.70 15.08 21.76
N ASN A 187 17.81 16.00 22.12
CA ASN A 187 17.17 15.97 23.44
C ASN A 187 16.01 14.97 23.37
N LEU A 188 15.94 14.01 24.29
CA LEU A 188 14.80 13.12 24.39
C LEU A 188 13.73 13.76 25.28
N ILE A 189 12.50 13.81 24.77
CA ILE A 189 11.31 14.19 25.53
C ILE A 189 10.62 12.90 25.98
N PHE A 190 10.47 12.78 27.29
CA PHE A 190 9.68 11.74 27.93
C PHE A 190 8.38 12.34 28.45
N GLU A 191 7.25 11.86 27.95
CA GLU A 191 5.93 12.22 28.44
C GLU A 191 5.27 10.97 29.03
N GLU A 192 4.94 11.03 30.33
CA GLU A 192 4.15 10.00 31.00
C GLU A 192 2.67 10.36 30.88
N SER A 193 1.87 9.39 30.47
CA SER A 193 0.42 9.51 30.30
C SER A 193 -0.28 8.34 30.99
N PRO A 194 -1.60 8.44 31.26
CA PRO A 194 -2.36 7.31 31.80
C PRO A 194 -2.33 6.05 30.91
N GLU A 195 -2.15 6.21 29.60
CA GLU A 195 -2.10 5.12 28.61
C GLU A 195 -0.70 4.49 28.46
N GLY A 196 0.31 5.06 29.13
CA GLY A 196 1.70 4.62 29.08
C GLY A 196 2.67 5.77 28.85
N PHE A 197 3.70 5.57 28.03
CA PHE A 197 4.79 6.52 27.82
C PHE A 197 4.85 6.97 26.37
N ARG A 198 5.28 8.22 26.16
CA ARG A 198 5.64 8.73 24.84
C ARG A 198 7.08 9.19 24.86
N ILE A 199 7.86 8.67 23.91
CA ILE A 199 9.25 9.00 23.66
C ILE A 199 9.30 9.72 22.32
N ARG A 200 9.81 10.94 22.34
CA ARG A 200 9.97 11.76 21.13
C ARG A 200 11.28 12.52 21.18
N TRP A 201 11.95 12.63 20.04
CA TRP A 201 13.19 13.41 19.94
C TRP A 201 12.85 14.88 19.70
N ASP A 202 13.26 15.75 20.64
CA ASP A 202 13.35 17.19 20.45
C ASP A 202 14.56 17.51 19.59
N GLN A 203 14.30 17.79 18.32
CA GLN A 203 15.28 18.46 17.49
C GLN A 203 15.39 19.91 17.98
N ALA A 204 16.41 20.17 18.80
CA ALA A 204 16.90 21.52 19.01
C ALA A 204 17.12 22.15 17.62
N GLY A 205 16.40 23.24 17.35
CA GLY A 205 16.37 23.88 16.03
C GLY A 205 17.75 24.29 15.54
N GLY A 206 18.26 23.58 14.54
CA GLY A 206 19.28 24.10 13.61
C GLY A 206 18.60 24.96 12.55
N SER A 207 19.07 26.21 12.39
CA SER A 207 18.45 27.23 11.52
C SER A 207 18.58 26.95 10.01
N ASN A 208 19.30 25.90 9.60
CA ASN A 208 19.64 25.66 8.19
C ASN A 208 19.29 24.21 7.77
N PHE A 209 18.69 24.03 6.58
CA PHE A 209 18.38 22.72 5.98
C PHE A 209 19.64 21.86 5.78
N LEU A 210 20.80 22.49 5.53
CA LEU A 210 22.11 21.82 5.43
C LEU A 210 22.62 21.35 6.81
N ASP A 211 22.38 22.08 7.90
CA ASP A 211 22.67 21.60 9.26
C ASP A 211 21.74 20.47 9.66
N ARG A 212 20.48 20.48 9.19
CA ARG A 212 19.58 19.34 9.31
C ARG A 212 20.05 18.15 8.46
N LEU A 213 20.78 18.35 7.37
CA LEU A 213 21.32 17.27 6.53
C LEU A 213 22.63 16.69 7.08
N VAL A 214 23.47 17.53 7.71
CA VAL A 214 24.72 17.12 8.38
C VAL A 214 24.44 16.55 9.78
N GLY A 215 23.45 17.07 10.51
CA GLY A 215 22.91 16.49 11.74
C GLY A 215 22.10 15.20 11.50
N ARG A 216 21.60 14.99 10.28
CA ARG A 216 20.95 13.74 9.82
C ARG A 216 21.92 12.55 9.70
N LEU A 217 23.23 12.80 9.64
CA LEU A 217 24.26 11.74 9.61
C LEU A 217 24.65 11.23 11.02
N ARG A 218 24.05 11.78 12.07
CA ARG A 218 24.19 11.30 13.46
C ARG A 218 22.83 11.04 14.08
N THR A 219 21.94 10.43 13.30
CA THR A 219 20.76 9.80 13.89
C THR A 219 21.27 8.48 14.43
N GLY A 220 21.61 8.53 15.71
CA GLY A 220 22.33 7.48 16.42
C GLY A 220 21.53 6.19 16.54
N ASN A 221 22.20 5.15 17.00
CA ASN A 221 21.52 3.95 17.45
C ASN A 221 20.71 4.30 18.70
N ILE A 222 19.46 3.87 18.71
CA ILE A 222 18.53 4.14 19.79
C ILE A 222 18.16 2.81 20.41
N ASP A 223 18.50 2.65 21.67
CA ASP A 223 18.16 1.46 22.44
C ASP A 223 17.07 1.85 23.45
N VAL A 224 15.89 1.25 23.32
CA VAL A 224 14.76 1.49 24.22
C VAL A 224 14.46 0.24 25.01
N GLN A 225 14.59 0.30 26.33
CA GLN A 225 14.09 -0.77 27.19
C GLN A 225 12.66 -0.47 27.60
N VAL A 226 11.78 -1.43 27.40
CA VAL A 226 10.35 -1.32 27.69
C VAL A 226 9.99 -2.26 28.85
N PRO A 227 9.19 -1.82 29.84
CA PRO A 227 8.74 -2.71 30.91
C PRO A 227 7.94 -3.90 30.39
N ALA A 228 8.08 -5.05 31.06
CA ALA A 228 7.29 -6.22 30.72
C ALA A 228 5.78 -5.96 30.67
N GLY A 229 5.14 -6.48 29.62
CA GLY A 229 3.69 -6.36 29.39
C GLY A 229 3.24 -5.08 28.69
N TYR A 230 4.15 -4.16 28.37
CA TYR A 230 3.84 -2.99 27.54
C TYR A 230 3.91 -3.34 26.05
N GLY A 231 3.00 -2.79 25.26
CA GLY A 231 3.09 -2.78 23.80
C GLY A 231 3.88 -1.58 23.28
N VAL A 232 4.27 -1.62 22.02
CA VAL A 232 4.95 -0.53 21.30
C VAL A 232 4.00 0.09 20.28
N ASP A 233 3.87 1.41 20.31
CA ASP A 233 3.17 2.23 19.31
C ASP A 233 4.20 2.98 18.47
N LEU A 234 4.52 2.42 17.31
CA LEU A 234 5.60 2.87 16.44
C LEU A 234 5.12 3.94 15.46
N ALA A 235 5.81 5.06 15.41
CA ALA A 235 5.68 6.06 14.37
C ALA A 235 7.06 6.39 13.81
N ALA A 236 7.47 5.61 12.80
CA ALA A 236 8.78 5.72 12.18
C ALA A 236 8.66 6.18 10.72
N THR A 237 9.45 7.19 10.33
CA THR A 237 9.51 7.64 8.93
C THR A 237 10.56 6.89 8.13
N ALA A 238 11.76 6.70 8.67
CA ALA A 238 12.84 5.96 8.05
C ALA A 238 13.64 5.19 9.12
N GLY A 239 14.11 3.98 8.84
CA GLY A 239 15.02 3.28 9.77
C GLY A 239 14.93 1.77 9.75
N ASN A 240 15.84 1.13 10.48
CA ASN A 240 15.72 -0.28 10.85
C ASN A 240 15.16 -0.35 12.27
N VAL A 241 14.12 -1.15 12.46
CA VAL A 241 13.46 -1.31 13.76
C VAL A 241 13.55 -2.77 14.16
N GLU A 242 14.15 -3.04 15.31
CA GLU A 242 14.26 -4.36 15.90
C GLU A 242 13.47 -4.39 17.22
N LEU A 243 12.55 -5.34 17.35
CA LEU A 243 11.72 -5.51 18.54
C LEU A 243 11.91 -6.92 19.11
N GLU A 244 12.53 -7.02 20.28
CA GLU A 244 12.74 -8.26 21.00
C GLU A 244 11.83 -8.40 22.23
N GLY A 245 10.99 -9.44 22.22
CA GLY A 245 10.16 -9.79 23.38
C GLY A 245 8.97 -8.85 23.63
N VAL A 246 8.76 -7.87 22.75
CA VAL A 246 7.61 -6.97 22.79
C VAL A 246 6.33 -7.76 22.48
N PRO A 247 5.32 -7.79 23.37
CA PRO A 247 4.13 -8.60 23.16
C PRO A 247 3.16 -8.02 22.12
N TYR A 248 3.11 -6.70 21.94
CA TYR A 248 2.14 -6.06 21.04
C TYR A 248 2.79 -4.92 20.27
N LEU A 249 2.55 -4.89 18.96
CA LEU A 249 3.00 -3.81 18.08
C LEU A 249 1.80 -3.16 17.39
N ARG A 250 1.77 -1.83 17.39
CA ARG A 250 0.91 -1.08 16.48
C ARG A 250 1.63 0.11 15.88
N GLY A 251 1.13 0.60 14.76
CA GLY A 251 1.53 1.91 14.23
C GLY A 251 1.93 1.86 12.75
N HIS A 252 2.90 2.69 12.39
CA HIS A 252 3.31 2.86 11.00
C HIS A 252 4.81 3.03 10.81
N LEU A 253 5.28 2.48 9.69
CA LEU A 253 6.64 2.61 9.16
C LEU A 253 6.56 3.14 7.72
N THR A 254 7.15 4.30 7.45
CA THR A 254 7.08 4.86 6.09
C THR A 254 8.12 4.23 5.16
N ALA A 255 9.35 4.05 5.64
CA ALA A 255 10.44 3.46 4.87
C ALA A 255 11.40 2.68 5.78
N GLY A 256 11.81 1.48 5.39
CA GLY A 256 12.88 0.72 6.06
C GLY A 256 12.42 -0.63 6.61
N ASN A 257 13.27 -1.26 7.40
CA ASN A 257 13.10 -2.66 7.77
C ASN A 257 12.51 -2.79 9.18
N LEU A 258 11.72 -3.83 9.39
CA LEU A 258 11.18 -4.19 10.69
C LEU A 258 11.44 -5.66 10.97
N ASP A 259 12.22 -5.93 12.00
CA ASP A 259 12.42 -7.25 12.57
C ASP A 259 11.72 -7.29 13.95
N ALA A 260 10.73 -8.16 14.13
CA ALA A 260 10.05 -8.25 15.42
C ALA A 260 9.76 -9.70 15.79
N HIS A 261 10.13 -10.09 17.01
CA HIS A 261 10.00 -11.46 17.48
C HIS A 261 9.18 -11.57 18.77
N GLY A 262 8.30 -12.57 18.83
CA GLY A 262 7.49 -12.88 20.02
C GLY A 262 6.22 -12.04 20.15
N LEU A 263 5.72 -11.48 19.05
CA LEU A 263 4.51 -10.67 19.03
C LEU A 263 3.26 -11.53 19.23
N LYS A 264 2.43 -11.15 20.19
CA LYS A 264 1.10 -11.74 20.46
C LYS A 264 -0.03 -10.96 19.81
N GLY A 265 0.26 -9.79 19.25
CA GLY A 265 -0.66 -9.07 18.39
C GLY A 265 -0.02 -7.93 17.62
N ILE A 266 -0.53 -7.67 16.42
CA ILE A 266 0.02 -6.69 15.49
C ILE A 266 -1.08 -5.91 14.73
N ASP A 267 -0.90 -4.58 14.63
CA ASP A 267 -1.63 -3.68 13.71
C ASP A 267 -0.63 -2.72 13.06
N LEU A 268 -0.08 -3.11 11.91
CA LEU A 268 1.02 -2.40 11.25
C LEU A 268 0.62 -1.88 9.86
N VAL A 269 1.03 -0.65 9.57
CA VAL A 269 1.02 -0.07 8.23
C VAL A 269 2.44 0.28 7.80
N CYS A 270 2.99 -0.47 6.85
CA CYS A 270 4.25 -0.16 6.19
C CYS A 270 4.01 0.39 4.78
N ARG A 271 4.67 1.49 4.40
CA ARG A 271 4.61 1.97 3.02
C ARG A 271 5.69 1.34 2.16
N ALA A 272 6.93 1.30 2.63
CA ALA A 272 8.04 0.73 1.86
C ALA A 272 9.04 0.02 2.78
N GLY A 273 9.36 -1.24 2.51
CA GLY A 273 10.46 -1.95 3.17
C GLY A 273 10.16 -3.40 3.51
N ASP A 274 11.14 -4.05 4.12
CA ASP A 274 11.14 -5.50 4.34
C ASP A 274 10.75 -5.80 5.79
N ILE A 275 9.79 -6.71 5.97
CA ILE A 275 9.11 -6.94 7.24
C ILE A 275 9.24 -8.40 7.65
N ASP A 276 9.91 -8.64 8.76
CA ASP A 276 10.22 -9.96 9.31
C ASP A 276 9.59 -10.12 10.70
N LEU A 277 8.57 -10.98 10.81
CA LEU A 277 7.71 -11.05 11.99
C LEU A 277 7.63 -12.47 12.55
N GLY A 278 7.97 -12.64 13.82
CA GLY A 278 7.68 -13.82 14.62
C GLY A 278 6.43 -13.60 15.47
N LEU A 279 5.33 -14.31 15.15
CA LEU A 279 4.02 -14.12 15.77
C LEU A 279 3.54 -15.35 16.56
N GLU A 280 3.01 -15.15 17.76
CA GLU A 280 2.32 -16.14 18.60
C GLU A 280 0.85 -15.73 18.78
N LEU A 281 0.02 -16.01 17.78
CA LEU A 281 -1.36 -15.51 17.72
C LEU A 281 -2.34 -16.56 18.24
N THR A 282 -2.95 -16.33 19.40
CA THR A 282 -3.91 -17.25 20.02
C THR A 282 -5.34 -16.69 20.12
N GLU A 283 -5.48 -15.37 20.07
CA GLU A 283 -6.76 -14.66 20.11
C GLU A 283 -6.61 -13.26 19.49
N GLY A 284 -7.74 -12.60 19.22
CA GLY A 284 -7.74 -11.22 18.72
C GLY A 284 -7.82 -11.11 17.20
N ALA A 285 -7.71 -9.87 16.72
CA ALA A 285 -7.72 -9.55 15.30
C ALA A 285 -6.47 -8.73 14.98
N HIS A 286 -5.74 -9.15 13.96
CA HIS A 286 -4.43 -8.63 13.60
C HIS A 286 -4.40 -8.21 12.14
N ARG A 287 -3.63 -7.16 11.85
CA ARG A 287 -3.58 -6.57 10.53
C ARG A 287 -2.18 -6.14 10.16
N ILE A 288 -1.79 -6.44 8.92
CA ILE A 288 -0.54 -6.00 8.31
C ILE A 288 -0.88 -5.42 6.94
N ASN A 289 -0.57 -4.14 6.71
CA ASN A 289 -0.70 -3.52 5.40
C ASN A 289 0.66 -3.05 4.92
N VAL A 290 1.12 -3.58 3.80
CA VAL A 290 2.39 -3.21 3.17
C VAL A 290 2.13 -2.73 1.75
N THR A 291 2.59 -1.54 1.41
CA THR A 291 2.41 -1.02 0.04
C THR A 291 3.50 -1.55 -0.90
N THR A 292 4.75 -1.57 -0.45
CA THR A 292 5.87 -2.07 -1.26
C THR A 292 6.93 -2.72 -0.39
N GLY A 293 7.41 -3.89 -0.79
CA GLY A 293 8.47 -4.64 -0.10
C GLY A 293 8.00 -6.03 0.29
N ASP A 294 8.88 -6.78 0.94
CA ASP A 294 8.64 -8.20 1.21
C ASP A 294 8.18 -8.42 2.66
N VAL A 295 7.34 -9.44 2.86
CA VAL A 295 6.77 -9.75 4.16
C VAL A 295 7.00 -11.22 4.50
N ASN A 296 7.77 -11.46 5.55
CA ASN A 296 8.05 -12.78 6.09
C ASN A 296 7.36 -12.92 7.45
N VAL A 297 6.42 -13.86 7.56
CA VAL A 297 5.71 -14.14 8.81
C VAL A 297 6.02 -15.55 9.26
N ARG A 298 6.60 -15.69 10.45
CA ARG A 298 6.84 -16.95 11.14
C ARG A 298 5.82 -17.10 12.26
N LEU A 299 4.89 -18.04 12.10
CA LEU A 299 3.91 -18.39 13.13
C LEU A 299 4.50 -19.38 14.13
N ALA A 300 4.46 -19.04 15.42
CA ALA A 300 4.84 -19.97 16.49
C ALA A 300 3.91 -21.19 16.49
N ARG A 301 4.46 -22.37 16.84
CA ARG A 301 3.71 -23.64 16.87
C ARG A 301 2.46 -23.64 17.75
N GLY A 302 2.39 -22.75 18.75
CA GLY A 302 1.24 -22.56 19.63
C GLY A 302 0.11 -21.71 19.03
N SER A 303 0.30 -21.14 17.85
CA SER A 303 -0.66 -20.22 17.23
C SER A 303 -1.93 -20.95 16.79
N SER A 304 -3.06 -20.27 16.95
CA SER A 304 -4.39 -20.70 16.56
C SER A 304 -5.05 -19.55 15.80
N VAL A 305 -4.82 -19.48 14.50
CA VAL A 305 -5.11 -18.29 13.69
C VAL A 305 -5.72 -18.67 12.34
N THR A 306 -6.74 -17.90 11.95
CA THR A 306 -7.28 -17.86 10.59
C THR A 306 -6.54 -16.78 9.82
N VAL A 307 -5.94 -17.16 8.70
CA VAL A 307 -5.14 -16.26 7.86
C VAL A 307 -5.88 -15.95 6.59
N LYS A 308 -5.92 -14.67 6.26
CA LYS A 308 -6.33 -14.17 4.96
C LYS A 308 -5.27 -13.18 4.48
N ALA A 309 -4.64 -13.49 3.36
CA ALA A 309 -3.64 -12.62 2.76
C ALA A 309 -3.95 -12.38 1.30
N ASP A 310 -3.78 -11.13 0.87
CA ASP A 310 -3.97 -10.70 -0.52
C ASP A 310 -2.71 -9.95 -0.97
N VAL A 311 -2.04 -10.47 -2.00
CA VAL A 311 -0.90 -9.88 -2.70
C VAL A 311 -1.36 -9.40 -4.08
N SER A 312 -1.35 -8.10 -4.32
CA SER A 312 -1.86 -7.55 -5.58
C SER A 312 -0.88 -7.74 -6.74
N ILE A 313 0.41 -7.53 -6.49
CA ILE A 313 1.51 -7.71 -7.44
C ILE A 313 2.67 -8.45 -6.76
N GLY A 314 2.80 -9.74 -7.06
CA GLY A 314 3.84 -10.60 -6.48
C GLY A 314 3.32 -11.98 -6.13
N ASP A 315 4.16 -12.75 -5.43
CA ASP A 315 3.87 -14.12 -5.05
C ASP A 315 3.50 -14.25 -3.56
N ALA A 316 2.79 -15.32 -3.23
CA ALA A 316 2.40 -15.62 -1.85
C ALA A 316 2.53 -17.13 -1.61
N ASP A 317 3.45 -17.48 -0.71
CA ASP A 317 3.80 -18.86 -0.41
C ASP A 317 3.58 -19.17 1.07
N SER A 318 3.20 -20.41 1.36
CA SER A 318 3.09 -20.87 2.73
C SER A 318 3.52 -22.31 2.92
N SER A 319 4.32 -22.53 3.97
CA SER A 319 4.69 -23.86 4.48
C SER A 319 3.84 -24.28 5.69
N VAL A 320 2.89 -23.46 6.13
CA VAL A 320 2.03 -23.71 7.29
C VAL A 320 0.92 -24.70 6.93
N GLU A 321 0.78 -25.76 7.73
CA GLU A 321 -0.31 -26.72 7.59
C GLU A 321 -1.69 -26.04 7.76
N GLY A 322 -2.61 -26.32 6.83
CA GLY A 322 -3.97 -25.79 6.86
C GLY A 322 -4.16 -24.47 6.11
N ILE A 323 -3.06 -23.85 5.67
CA ILE A 323 -3.07 -22.64 4.84
C ILE A 323 -2.75 -23.02 3.39
N ARG A 324 -3.46 -22.41 2.44
CA ARG A 324 -3.29 -22.70 1.01
C ARG A 324 -3.10 -21.41 0.23
N ALA A 325 -2.21 -21.45 -0.74
CA ALA A 325 -2.10 -20.41 -1.73
C ALA A 325 -3.35 -20.38 -2.63
N THR A 326 -3.79 -19.17 -2.93
CA THR A 326 -4.92 -18.82 -3.78
C THR A 326 -4.44 -17.83 -4.84
N GLY A 327 -5.11 -17.79 -6.00
CA GLY A 327 -4.66 -16.94 -7.11
C GLY A 327 -3.54 -17.55 -7.96
N ARG A 328 -3.43 -17.06 -9.20
CA ARG A 328 -2.35 -17.35 -10.16
C ARG A 328 -2.22 -16.16 -11.09
N GLY A 329 -0.99 -15.73 -11.38
CA GLY A 329 -0.73 -14.69 -12.39
C GLY A 329 -0.05 -13.47 -11.78
N LEU A 330 -0.64 -12.28 -11.98
CA LEU A 330 -0.06 -11.03 -11.51
C LEU A 330 -0.19 -10.82 -10.00
N GLY A 331 -1.00 -11.60 -9.29
CA GLY A 331 -1.14 -11.54 -7.84
C GLY A 331 -1.55 -12.89 -7.26
N ALA A 332 -1.38 -13.01 -5.95
CA ALA A 332 -1.53 -14.23 -5.17
C ALA A 332 -2.20 -13.93 -3.82
N GLY A 333 -2.55 -14.95 -3.07
CA GLY A 333 -3.09 -14.79 -1.72
C GLY A 333 -2.95 -16.06 -0.92
N LEU A 334 -3.13 -15.97 0.40
CA LEU A 334 -3.13 -17.13 1.30
C LEU A 334 -4.45 -17.15 2.03
N GLU A 335 -5.08 -18.33 2.11
CA GLU A 335 -6.30 -18.50 2.88
C GLU A 335 -6.28 -19.83 3.62
N GLY A 336 -6.70 -19.81 4.88
CA GLY A 336 -6.88 -21.01 5.68
C GLY A 336 -6.80 -20.73 7.16
N ALA A 337 -6.68 -21.81 7.93
CA ALA A 337 -6.51 -21.71 9.37
C ALA A 337 -5.52 -22.76 9.85
N THR A 338 -4.77 -22.39 10.89
CA THR A 338 -3.90 -23.30 11.64
C THR A 338 -4.34 -23.36 13.09
N GLY A 339 -4.09 -24.49 13.76
CA GLY A 339 -4.61 -24.77 15.09
C GLY A 339 -6.15 -24.78 15.11
N GLY A 340 -6.74 -23.99 16.01
CA GLY A 340 -8.20 -23.85 16.16
C GLY A 340 -8.80 -22.61 15.49
N GLY A 341 -7.99 -21.75 14.85
CA GLY A 341 -8.45 -20.53 14.17
C GLY A 341 -9.07 -19.47 15.10
N ALA A 342 -8.60 -19.36 16.34
CA ALA A 342 -9.19 -18.48 17.37
C ALA A 342 -8.84 -16.98 17.19
N ALA A 343 -7.70 -16.68 16.56
CA ALA A 343 -7.31 -15.34 16.13
C ALA A 343 -7.57 -15.13 14.63
N THR A 344 -7.57 -13.88 14.16
CA THR A 344 -7.57 -13.53 12.74
C THR A 344 -6.33 -12.74 12.36
N LEU A 345 -5.71 -13.05 11.22
CA LEU A 345 -4.59 -12.31 10.65
C LEU A 345 -4.92 -11.94 9.21
N ASP A 346 -5.12 -10.64 8.98
CA ASP A 346 -5.36 -10.06 7.66
C ASP A 346 -4.08 -9.38 7.16
N ILE A 347 -3.57 -9.83 6.00
CA ILE A 347 -2.37 -9.28 5.36
C ILE A 347 -2.72 -8.72 4.00
N HIS A 348 -2.41 -7.45 3.78
CA HIS A 348 -2.55 -6.80 2.49
C HIS A 348 -1.20 -6.31 2.00
N LEU A 349 -0.73 -6.88 0.89
CA LEU A 349 0.50 -6.49 0.22
C LEU A 349 0.17 -6.00 -1.19
N THR A 350 0.52 -4.76 -1.50
CA THR A 350 0.25 -4.22 -2.85
C THR A 350 1.30 -4.70 -3.84
N THR A 351 2.58 -4.58 -3.51
CA THR A 351 3.68 -5.00 -4.38
C THR A 351 4.81 -5.63 -3.57
N GLY A 352 5.20 -6.86 -3.92
CA GLY A 352 6.25 -7.62 -3.25
C GLY A 352 5.79 -9.04 -2.95
N ASP A 353 6.63 -9.79 -2.25
CA ASP A 353 6.36 -11.20 -1.96
C ASP A 353 5.96 -11.42 -0.49
N LEU A 354 5.11 -12.41 -0.27
CA LEU A 354 4.66 -12.83 1.06
C LEU A 354 5.07 -14.28 1.31
N GLU A 355 5.85 -14.50 2.36
CA GLU A 355 6.18 -15.83 2.87
C GLU A 355 5.56 -16.06 4.26
N LEU A 356 4.84 -17.16 4.41
CA LEU A 356 4.22 -17.55 5.67
C LEU A 356 4.70 -18.94 6.10
N GLU A 357 5.45 -18.99 7.19
CA GLU A 357 6.09 -20.20 7.69
C GLU A 357 5.74 -20.54 9.13
N VAL A 358 6.13 -21.74 9.55
CA VAL A 358 6.09 -22.16 10.96
C VAL A 358 7.46 -21.93 11.59
N ASP A 359 7.51 -21.23 12.72
CA ASP A 359 8.74 -21.08 13.47
C ASP A 359 9.24 -22.44 13.98
N HIS A 360 10.48 -22.78 13.67
CA HIS A 360 11.08 -24.06 14.01
C HIS A 360 11.83 -24.05 15.35
N GLY A 361 12.12 -22.86 15.91
CA GLY A 361 12.82 -22.67 17.17
C GLY A 361 14.32 -22.91 17.11
#